data_AF-K0VYX1-F1
#
_entry.id   AF-K0VYX1-F1
#
_cell.length_a   1.000
_cell.length_b   1.000
_cell.length_c   1.000
_cell.angle_alpha   90.00
_cell.angle_beta   90.00
_cell.angle_gamma   90.00
#
_symmetry.space_group_name_H-M   'P 1'
#
loop_
_entity.id
_entity.type
_entity.pdbx_description
1 polymer ?
#
loop_
_entity_poly.entity_id
_entity_poly.type
_entity_poly.pdbx_seq_one_letter_code
_entity_poly.pdbx_strand_id
1 'polypeptide(L)'
;MSIKRKRNLSATIALLPTWFAAVVVFIGTMAWSIRLSFTNSTLFPSSTYVGFAQYSKLFASAKWLASLQNVLIFGVLYVAGCLVLGFLLAAALDRKIRFESAFRTIFLYPYAMS
;
A
#
# COMPACT_ATOMS: atom_id res chain seq x y z
N MET A 1 21.97 13.58 -27.78
CA MET A 1 21.84 14.58 -26.69
C MET A 1 21.97 13.84 -25.35
N SER A 2 23.19 13.67 -24.84
CA SER A 2 23.45 12.86 -23.64
C SER A 2 23.38 13.74 -22.39
N ILE A 3 22.31 13.61 -21.61
CA ILE A 3 22.11 14.36 -20.37
C ILE A 3 23.11 13.87 -19.32
N LYS A 4 24.24 14.58 -19.16
CA LYS A 4 25.16 14.36 -18.03
C LYS A 4 24.50 14.90 -16.75
N ARG A 5 23.83 14.01 -16.01
CA ARG A 5 23.29 14.28 -14.67
C ARG A 5 24.46 14.54 -13.72
N LYS A 6 24.77 15.81 -13.43
CA LYS A 6 25.70 16.15 -12.35
C LYS A 6 25.09 15.64 -11.03
N ARG A 7 25.65 14.56 -10.49
CA ARG A 7 25.24 13.99 -9.21
C ARG A 7 25.71 14.96 -8.12
N ASN A 8 24.79 15.79 -7.62
CA ASN A 8 25.05 16.70 -6.51
C ASN A 8 25.27 15.85 -5.23
N LEU A 9 26.51 15.40 -5.02
CA LEU A 9 26.94 14.58 -3.89
C LEU A 9 26.51 15.20 -2.55
N SER A 10 26.56 16.53 -2.43
CA SER A 10 26.11 17.27 -1.24
C SER A 10 24.60 17.12 -0.97
N ALA A 11 23.76 17.09 -2.01
CA ALA A 11 22.33 16.88 -1.87
C ALA A 11 22.00 15.42 -1.51
N THR A 12 22.76 14.46 -2.05
CA THR A 12 22.63 13.05 -1.65
C THR A 12 22.99 12.86 -0.18
N ILE A 13 24.09 13.46 0.31
CA ILE A 13 24.52 13.34 1.70
C ILE A 13 23.52 13.99 2.67
N ALA A 14 22.94 15.14 2.30
CA ALA A 14 21.89 15.78 3.09
C ALA A 14 20.59 14.94 3.20
N LEU A 15 20.30 14.12 2.19
CA LEU A 15 19.12 13.22 2.17
C LEU A 15 19.37 11.86 2.82
N LEU A 16 20.63 11.45 2.99
CA LEU A 16 21.00 10.20 3.66
C LEU A 16 20.36 10.02 5.05
N PRO A 17 20.37 11.00 5.98
CA PRO A 17 19.79 10.81 7.31
C PRO A 17 18.27 10.60 7.26
N THR A 18 17.56 11.32 6.40
CA THR A 18 16.11 11.15 6.21
C THR A 18 15.79 9.79 5.61
N TRP A 19 16.56 9.36 4.60
CA TRP A 19 16.40 8.05 3.98
C TRP A 19 16.70 6.91 4.96
N PHE A 20 17.77 7.05 5.75
CA PHE A 20 18.15 6.08 6.76
C PHE A 20 17.08 5.96 7.84
N ALA A 21 16.58 7.09 8.36
CA ALA A 21 15.49 7.09 9.34
C ALA A 21 14.23 6.41 8.79
N ALA A 22 13.83 6.71 7.54
CA ALA A 22 12.69 6.06 6.90
C ALA A 22 12.92 4.55 6.81
N VAL A 23 14.05 4.11 6.25
CA VAL A 23 14.34 2.68 6.08
C VAL A 23 14.38 1.95 7.42
N VAL A 24 15.06 2.50 8.44
CA VAL A 24 15.18 1.86 9.75
C VAL A 24 13.84 1.76 10.45
N VAL A 25 13.01 2.81 10.41
CA VAL A 25 11.69 2.79 11.06
C VAL A 25 10.75 1.82 10.32
N PHE A 26 10.66 1.90 9.00
CA PHE A 26 9.76 1.04 8.22
C PHE A 26 10.20 -0.43 8.29
N ILE A 27 11.47 -0.73 7.99
CA ILE A 27 11.96 -2.11 7.99
C ILE A 27 12.07 -2.64 9.42
N GLY A 28 12.48 -1.81 10.38
CA GLY A 28 12.61 -2.20 11.79
C GLY A 28 11.27 -2.58 12.41
N THR A 29 10.23 -1.75 12.22
CA THR A 29 8.87 -2.06 12.69
C THR A 29 8.30 -3.29 11.99
N MET A 30 8.53 -3.43 10.68
CA MET A 30 8.09 -4.60 9.92
C MET A 30 8.80 -5.88 10.37
N ALA A 31 10.10 -5.84 10.61
CA ALA A 31 10.87 -6.96 11.16
C ALA A 31 10.40 -7.36 12.57
N TRP A 32 10.02 -6.37 13.39
CA TRP A 32 9.43 -6.61 14.70
C TRP A 32 8.06 -7.30 14.59
N SER A 33 7.18 -6.83 13.71
CA SER A 33 5.89 -7.47 13.41
C SER A 33 6.04 -8.89 12.88
N ILE A 34 7.06 -9.14 12.04
CA ILE A 34 7.38 -10.49 11.55
C ILE A 34 7.81 -11.38 12.72
N ARG A 35 8.72 -10.93 13.60
CA ARG A 35 9.11 -11.69 14.79
C ARG A 35 7.92 -12.02 15.69
N LEU A 36 7.01 -11.07 15.88
CA LEU A 36 5.79 -11.28 16.66
C LEU A 36 4.84 -12.30 16.01
N SER A 37 4.79 -12.36 14.68
CA SER A 37 3.96 -13.32 13.94
C SER A 37 4.38 -14.79 14.19
N PHE A 38 5.61 -15.04 14.64
CA PHE A 38 6.10 -16.37 15.04
C PHE A 38 5.85 -16.72 16.52
N THR A 39 5.30 -15.79 17.30
CA THR A 39 5.04 -15.95 18.74
C THR A 39 3.55 -16.17 19.01
N ASN A 40 3.19 -17.00 20.01
CA ASN A 40 1.80 -17.30 20.37
C ASN A 40 1.14 -16.20 21.22
N SER A 41 0.89 -15.04 20.63
CA SER A 41 0.13 -13.99 21.31
C SER A 41 -1.30 -13.95 20.76
N THR A 42 -2.24 -14.53 21.52
CA THR A 42 -3.69 -14.46 21.22
C THR A 42 -4.32 -13.24 21.91
N LEU A 43 -4.66 -13.36 23.19
CA LEU A 43 -5.30 -12.31 24.02
C LEU A 43 -4.62 -12.14 25.39
N PHE A 44 -3.84 -13.14 25.83
CA PHE A 44 -2.96 -13.06 26.99
C PHE A 44 -1.52 -13.29 26.53
N PRO A 45 -0.53 -12.54 27.05
CA PRO A 45 0.86 -12.66 26.65
C PRO A 45 1.40 -14.01 27.11
N SER A 46 1.41 -15.01 26.21
CA SER A 46 2.17 -16.23 26.38
C SER A 46 3.34 -16.18 25.40
N SER A 47 4.55 -15.90 25.90
CA SER A 47 5.75 -15.75 25.08
C SER A 47 6.32 -17.11 24.64
N THR A 48 5.45 -17.98 24.12
CA THR A 48 5.86 -19.29 23.61
C THR A 48 6.14 -19.16 22.12
N TYR A 49 7.40 -19.33 21.73
CA TYR A 49 7.81 -19.37 20.33
C TYR A 49 7.29 -20.65 19.70
N VAL A 50 6.36 -20.55 18.74
CA VAL A 50 5.71 -21.73 18.11
C VAL A 50 6.11 -21.89 16.65
N GLY A 51 7.00 -21.01 16.16
CA GLY A 51 7.48 -21.04 14.77
C GLY A 51 6.31 -21.03 13.77
N PHE A 52 6.27 -22.05 12.90
CA PHE A 52 5.30 -22.15 11.81
C PHE A 52 3.95 -22.79 12.18
N ALA A 53 3.77 -23.24 13.42
CA ALA A 53 2.54 -23.91 13.83
C ALA A 53 1.30 -23.00 13.68
N GLN A 54 1.45 -21.69 13.93
CA GLN A 54 0.38 -20.71 13.75
C GLN A 54 -0.05 -20.57 12.28
N TYR A 55 0.92 -20.53 11.36
CA TYR A 55 0.64 -20.50 9.93
C TYR A 55 -0.10 -21.76 9.48
N SER A 56 0.33 -22.95 9.93
CA SER A 56 -0.37 -24.21 9.57
C SER A 56 -1.83 -24.24 10.05
N LYS A 57 -2.11 -23.74 11.27
CA LYS A 57 -3.49 -23.62 11.80
C LYS A 57 -4.31 -22.60 11.04
N LEU A 58 -3.69 -21.49 10.63
CA LEU A 58 -4.35 -20.45 9.86
C LEU A 58 -4.74 -20.95 8.47
N PHE A 59 -3.82 -21.61 7.76
CA PHE A 59 -4.10 -22.17 6.43
C PHE A 59 -5.03 -23.39 6.46
N ALA A 60 -5.10 -24.12 7.58
CA ALA A 60 -6.09 -25.19 7.78
C ALA A 60 -7.51 -24.67 8.08
N SER A 61 -7.67 -23.39 8.40
CA SER A 61 -8.97 -22.81 8.69
C SER A 61 -9.73 -22.44 7.40
N ALA A 62 -10.90 -23.04 7.20
CA ALA A 62 -11.77 -22.71 6.07
C ALA A 62 -12.16 -21.22 6.04
N LYS A 63 -12.27 -20.57 7.21
CA LYS A 63 -12.55 -19.12 7.31
C LYS A 63 -11.43 -18.27 6.75
N TRP A 64 -10.17 -18.66 7.00
CA TRP A 64 -9.01 -17.94 6.47
C TRP A 64 -8.96 -18.01 4.95
N LEU A 65 -9.14 -19.22 4.41
CA LEU A 65 -9.10 -19.41 2.96
C LEU A 65 -10.25 -18.68 2.25
N ALA A 66 -11.46 -18.72 2.82
CA ALA A 66 -12.60 -17.96 2.32
C ALA A 66 -12.36 -16.44 2.40
N SER A 67 -11.80 -15.93 3.50
CA SER A 67 -11.46 -14.51 3.63
C SER A 67 -10.41 -14.08 2.62
N LEU A 68 -9.40 -14.92 2.37
CA LEU A 68 -8.35 -14.63 1.40
C LEU A 68 -8.92 -14.55 -0.02
N GLN A 69 -9.79 -15.50 -0.39
CA GLN A 69 -10.50 -15.46 -1.67
C GLN A 69 -11.38 -14.22 -1.81
N ASN A 70 -12.14 -13.87 -0.77
CA ASN A 70 -13.00 -12.68 -0.80
C ASN A 70 -12.20 -11.39 -0.96
N VAL A 71 -11.08 -11.24 -0.24
CA VAL A 71 -10.19 -10.08 -0.34
C VAL A 71 -9.58 -9.98 -1.74
N LEU A 72 -9.17 -11.11 -2.32
CA LEU A 72 -8.61 -11.13 -3.67
C LEU A 72 -9.67 -10.76 -4.72
N ILE A 73 -10.86 -11.37 -4.67
CA ILE A 73 -11.96 -11.07 -5.60
C ILE A 73 -12.36 -9.60 -5.47
N PHE A 74 -12.59 -9.12 -4.24
CA PHE A 74 -12.94 -7.73 -3.98
C PHE A 74 -11.85 -6.78 -4.47
N GLY A 75 -10.59 -7.05 -4.18
CA GLY A 75 -9.46 -6.21 -4.60
C GLY A 75 -9.34 -6.12 -6.11
N VAL A 76 -9.45 -7.25 -6.82
CA VAL A 76 -9.39 -7.28 -8.29
C VAL A 76 -10.57 -6.54 -8.91
N LEU A 77 -11.80 -6.81 -8.43
CA LEU A 77 -12.99 -6.13 -8.93
C LEU A 77 -12.96 -4.62 -8.64
N TYR A 78 -12.47 -4.23 -7.47
CA TYR A 78 -12.34 -2.83 -7.08
C TYR A 78 -11.33 -2.11 -7.99
N VAL A 79 -10.12 -2.66 -8.15
CA VAL A 79 -9.09 -2.06 -9.02
C VAL A 79 -9.58 -1.99 -10.47
N ALA A 80 -10.16 -3.06 -10.99
CA ALA A 80 -10.71 -3.08 -12.34
C ALA A 80 -11.84 -2.05 -12.49
N GLY A 81 -12.75 -1.97 -11.52
CA GLY A 81 -13.84 -0.98 -11.50
C GLY A 81 -13.32 0.45 -11.48
N CYS A 82 -12.36 0.76 -10.61
CA CYS A 82 -11.71 2.08 -10.55
C CYS A 82 -10.99 2.44 -11.86
N LEU A 83 -10.31 1.48 -12.49
CA LEU A 83 -9.64 1.69 -13.78
C LEU A 83 -10.64 1.95 -14.90
N VAL A 84 -11.71 1.15 -14.99
CA VAL A 84 -12.76 1.32 -16.01
C VAL A 84 -13.45 2.67 -15.82
N LEU A 85 -13.88 2.99 -14.61
CA LEU A 85 -14.52 4.27 -14.30
C LEU A 85 -13.58 5.45 -14.56
N GLY A 86 -12.32 5.36 -14.10
CA GLY A 86 -11.31 6.39 -14.32
C GLY A 86 -10.99 6.59 -15.79
N PHE A 87 -10.93 5.51 -16.58
CA PHE A 87 -10.70 5.56 -18.01
C PHE A 87 -11.89 6.15 -18.77
N LEU A 88 -13.12 5.76 -18.43
CA LEU A 88 -14.33 6.34 -19.00
C LEU A 88 -14.42 7.85 -18.72
N LEU A 89 -14.08 8.26 -17.49
CA LEU A 89 -13.96 9.65 -17.11
C LEU A 89 -12.92 10.39 -17.94
N ALA A 90 -11.72 9.81 -18.07
CA ALA A 90 -10.62 10.40 -18.83
C ALA A 90 -10.99 10.54 -20.32
N ALA A 91 -11.62 9.51 -20.91
CA ALA A 91 -12.08 9.54 -22.29
C ALA A 91 -13.23 10.53 -22.51
N ALA A 92 -14.14 10.69 -21.54
CA ALA A 92 -15.18 11.72 -21.59
C ALA A 92 -14.57 13.13 -21.55
N LEU A 93 -13.52 13.32 -20.75
CA LEU A 93 -12.80 14.59 -20.65
C LEU A 93 -12.01 14.92 -21.94
N ASP A 94 -11.44 13.91 -22.59
CA ASP A 94 -10.69 14.06 -23.86
C ASP A 94 -11.55 14.63 -25.00
N ARG A 95 -12.87 14.44 -24.95
CA ARG A 95 -13.81 14.99 -25.95
C ARG A 95 -14.03 16.52 -25.90
N LYS A 96 -13.18 17.30 -25.22
CA LYS A 96 -13.30 18.78 -25.10
C LYS A 96 -14.69 19.24 -24.63
N ILE A 97 -15.19 18.66 -23.55
CA ILE A 97 -16.43 19.14 -22.95
C ILE A 97 -16.09 20.40 -22.12
N ARG A 98 -16.81 21.51 -22.36
CA ARG A 98 -16.66 22.86 -21.75
C ARG A 98 -16.60 22.95 -20.21
N PHE A 99 -16.69 21.84 -19.48
CA PHE A 99 -16.81 21.75 -18.01
C PHE A 99 -15.56 21.20 -17.31
N GLU A 100 -14.39 21.25 -17.94
CA GLU A 100 -13.10 20.80 -17.38
C GLU A 100 -12.83 21.35 -15.96
N SER A 101 -13.09 22.64 -15.74
CA SER A 101 -12.87 23.29 -14.44
C SER A 101 -13.83 22.84 -13.33
N ALA A 102 -15.08 22.49 -13.66
CA ALA A 102 -16.07 22.02 -12.68
C ALA A 102 -15.74 20.58 -12.24
N PHE A 103 -15.36 19.73 -13.19
CA PHE A 103 -15.05 18.33 -12.94
C PHE A 103 -13.77 18.18 -12.09
N ARG A 104 -12.74 18.96 -12.39
CA ARG A 104 -11.51 19.00 -11.59
C ARG A 104 -11.78 19.44 -10.16
N THR A 105 -12.69 20.39 -9.93
CA THR A 105 -13.03 20.88 -8.58
C THR A 105 -13.80 19.83 -7.77
N ILE A 106 -14.80 19.17 -8.35
CA ILE A 106 -15.58 18.12 -7.67
C ILE A 106 -14.72 16.90 -7.32
N PHE A 107 -13.75 16.54 -8.16
CA PHE A 107 -12.81 15.44 -7.88
C PHE A 107 -11.68 15.82 -6.91
N LEU A 108 -11.14 17.03 -6.98
CA LEU A 108 -10.05 17.45 -6.07
C LEU A 108 -10.56 17.72 -4.65
N TYR A 109 -11.77 18.26 -4.50
CA TYR A 109 -12.28 18.68 -3.19
C TYR A 109 -12.34 17.54 -2.15
N PRO A 110 -12.88 16.34 -2.45
CA PRO A 110 -12.86 15.23 -1.52
C PRO A 110 -11.46 14.65 -1.29
N TYR A 111 -10.54 14.79 -2.26
CA TYR A 111 -9.14 14.38 -2.09
C TYR A 111 -8.34 15.34 -1.19
N ALA A 112 -8.74 16.61 -1.10
CA ALA A 112 -8.11 17.62 -0.27
C ALA A 112 -8.68 17.68 1.16
N MET A 113 -9.86 17.10 1.40
CA MET A 113 -10.46 16.98 2.74
C MET A 113 -10.02 15.68 3.44
N SER A 114 -8.71 15.50 3.58
CA SER A 114 -8.06 14.46 4.41
C SER A 114 -6.86 15.03 5.14
#